data_AF-B7G1W8-F1
#
_entry.id   AF-B7G1W8-F1
#
_cell.length_a   1.000
_cell.length_b   1.000
_cell.length_c   1.000
_cell.angle_alpha   90.00
_cell.angle_beta   90.00
_cell.angle_gamma   90.00
#
_symmetry.space_group_name_H-M   'P 1'
#
loop_
_entity.id
_entity.type
_entity.pdbx_description
1 polymer ?
#
loop_
_entity_poly.entity_id
_entity_poly.type
_entity_poly.pdbx_seq_one_letter_code
_entity_poly.pdbx_strand_id
1 'polypeptide(L)'
;MLRDLAETLEQATPRQTEEEDSDSDDDDIEGILRHQSETGQISLSALKAYIRSGLQSHGTDVRFNDRDLFGDGDQSPIHLDHQGKQFYRELFRTGGDIRQLAALGCEPLSPFAKMCVTGAVHAVREMLQQLDDPLGFAPTKLIQALEKRETSMRLSPLLMIVSMGKSLQLPKTSLAQKQRQVAEILLEYGARPDAKDVCGKTVCHYGMDQEATAMTQYVADLCIVANQSSHFFNQKVVLHSLHNESMNGKIGIAKGYVVSTKRRAVLIMDTKKIVGIKPENILLQQPSKAPQELVKLYDAQDRLGEVCLLECVLKNCVDATQHLLGEHNARVDIEDWDGFSPLSMATIPADSPANEASRIISKYTAKKKRQREKNFSKEGSLSNTKV
;
A
#
# COMPACT_ATOMS: atom_id res chain seq x y z
N MET A 1 53.76 -49.56 20.68
CA MET A 1 52.60 -48.68 20.47
C MET A 1 53.04 -47.22 20.61
N LEU A 2 53.99 -46.87 19.74
CA LEU A 2 54.74 -45.62 19.64
C LEU A 2 55.06 -45.50 18.14
N ARG A 3 54.84 -44.31 17.58
CA ARG A 3 55.27 -43.83 16.24
C ARG A 3 54.55 -44.40 15.00
N ASP A 4 53.99 -43.46 14.24
CA ASP A 4 53.88 -43.34 12.76
C ASP A 4 52.99 -42.09 12.54
N LEU A 5 53.43 -40.85 12.29
CA LEU A 5 54.39 -40.31 11.30
C LEU A 5 54.19 -40.94 9.91
N ALA A 6 53.42 -40.29 9.04
CA ALA A 6 53.88 -39.26 8.10
C ALA A 6 54.69 -39.88 6.95
N GLU A 7 54.04 -40.04 5.79
CA GLU A 7 54.63 -40.01 4.45
C GLU A 7 53.59 -40.43 3.41
N THR A 8 52.88 -39.48 2.80
CA THR A 8 52.64 -39.50 1.33
C THR A 8 52.13 -38.14 0.85
N LEU A 9 53.08 -37.30 0.47
CA LEU A 9 52.88 -36.12 -0.38
C LEU A 9 53.93 -36.27 -1.47
N GLU A 10 53.52 -36.57 -2.70
CA GLU A 10 54.13 -36.12 -3.98
C GLU A 10 53.63 -36.98 -5.15
N GLN A 11 52.70 -36.43 -5.93
CA GLN A 11 52.79 -36.32 -7.38
C GLN A 11 51.57 -35.56 -7.92
N ALA A 12 51.68 -34.24 -7.95
CA ALA A 12 50.77 -33.35 -8.66
C ALA A 12 51.26 -33.17 -10.10
N THR A 13 50.45 -33.60 -11.06
CA THR A 13 50.47 -33.08 -12.44
C THR A 13 49.60 -31.82 -12.50
N PRO A 14 49.96 -30.79 -13.28
CA PRO A 14 49.13 -29.61 -13.42
C PRO A 14 47.93 -29.94 -14.31
N ARG A 15 46.77 -30.17 -13.70
CA ARG A 15 45.48 -30.11 -14.41
C ARG A 15 45.06 -28.65 -14.53
N GLN A 16 44.63 -28.33 -15.74
CA GLN A 16 44.10 -27.04 -16.14
C GLN A 16 42.97 -26.62 -15.21
N THR A 17 42.96 -25.34 -14.85
CA THR A 17 41.85 -24.66 -14.19
C THR A 17 40.63 -24.72 -15.11
N GLU A 18 39.76 -25.70 -14.87
CA GLU A 18 38.34 -25.56 -15.19
C GLU A 18 37.76 -24.64 -14.11
N GLU A 19 37.27 -23.48 -14.53
CA GLU A 19 36.37 -22.65 -13.75
C GLU A 19 35.12 -23.50 -13.50
N GLU A 20 35.11 -24.24 -12.39
CA GLU A 20 33.89 -24.80 -11.83
C GLU A 20 33.07 -23.59 -11.32
N ASP A 21 32.10 -23.19 -12.13
CA ASP A 21 30.96 -22.39 -11.71
C ASP A 21 30.36 -23.09 -10.49
N SER A 22 30.76 -22.63 -9.30
CA SER A 22 30.10 -22.99 -8.06
C SER A 22 28.73 -22.31 -8.10
N ASP A 23 27.77 -22.96 -8.75
CA ASP A 23 26.34 -22.77 -8.53
C ASP A 23 26.10 -23.05 -7.05
N SER A 24 26.31 -22.02 -6.24
CA SER A 24 26.14 -22.06 -4.80
C SER A 24 24.71 -22.44 -4.52
N ASP A 25 24.54 -23.41 -3.63
CA ASP A 25 23.31 -23.82 -2.95
C ASP A 25 22.70 -22.66 -2.14
N ASP A 26 22.48 -21.50 -2.77
CA ASP A 26 21.54 -20.50 -2.30
C ASP A 26 20.15 -21.10 -2.53
N ASP A 27 19.80 -21.97 -1.58
CA ASP A 27 18.51 -22.62 -1.41
C ASP A 27 17.40 -21.73 -1.94
N ASP A 28 16.73 -22.20 -2.99
CA ASP A 28 15.68 -21.52 -3.71
C ASP A 28 14.62 -20.96 -2.74
N ILE A 29 14.79 -19.69 -2.36
CA ILE A 29 13.88 -18.95 -1.47
C ILE A 29 12.44 -19.04 -1.99
N GLU A 30 12.28 -19.11 -3.32
CA GLU A 30 11.01 -19.30 -4.00
C GLU A 30 10.42 -20.70 -3.71
N GLY A 31 11.24 -21.74 -3.82
CA GLY A 31 10.89 -23.11 -3.49
C GLY A 31 10.50 -23.29 -2.03
N ILE A 32 11.24 -22.69 -1.11
CA ILE A 32 10.97 -22.73 0.34
C ILE A 32 9.64 -22.05 0.64
N LEU A 33 9.43 -20.80 0.22
CA LEU A 33 8.19 -20.07 0.52
C LEU A 33 6.96 -20.73 -0.11
N ARG A 34 7.05 -21.20 -1.37
CA ARG A 34 5.93 -21.87 -2.05
C ARG A 34 5.63 -23.25 -1.45
N HIS A 35 6.63 -24.11 -1.34
CA HIS A 35 6.43 -25.48 -0.86
C HIS A 35 5.98 -25.52 0.60
N GLN A 36 6.44 -24.60 1.44
CA GLN A 36 6.07 -24.55 2.86
C GLN A 36 4.68 -23.93 3.09
N SER A 37 4.27 -22.97 2.25
CA SER A 37 2.90 -22.44 2.20
C SER A 37 1.90 -23.55 1.91
N GLU A 38 2.23 -24.45 0.99
CA GLU A 38 1.32 -25.49 0.51
C GLU A 38 1.28 -26.72 1.42
N THR A 39 2.39 -27.07 2.07
CA THR A 39 2.48 -28.27 2.93
C THR A 39 2.07 -28.03 4.39
N GLY A 40 1.98 -26.77 4.82
CA GLY A 40 1.59 -26.42 6.20
C GLY A 40 2.59 -26.88 7.27
N GLN A 41 3.82 -27.21 6.88
CA GLN A 41 4.81 -27.83 7.77
C GLN A 41 5.54 -26.84 8.70
N ILE A 42 5.56 -25.54 8.37
CA ILE A 42 6.23 -24.52 9.19
C ILE A 42 5.25 -23.88 10.18
N SER A 43 5.68 -23.69 11.44
CA SER A 43 4.87 -22.94 12.40
C SER A 43 4.80 -21.46 12.03
N LEU A 44 3.73 -20.77 12.42
CA LEU A 44 3.58 -19.32 12.19
C LEU A 44 4.73 -18.51 12.79
N SER A 45 5.26 -18.94 13.95
CA SER A 45 6.42 -18.30 14.57
C SER A 45 7.68 -18.46 13.74
N ALA A 46 7.92 -19.65 13.19
CA ALA A 46 9.09 -19.92 12.33
C ALA A 46 8.99 -19.15 11.00
N LEU A 47 7.81 -19.09 10.38
CA LEU A 47 7.60 -18.28 9.17
C LEU A 47 7.85 -16.78 9.43
N LYS A 48 7.32 -16.23 10.55
CA LYS A 48 7.59 -14.83 10.94
C LYS A 48 9.07 -14.57 11.16
N ALA A 49 9.79 -15.51 11.79
CA ALA A 49 11.23 -15.40 12.00
C ALA A 49 12.01 -15.41 10.67
N TYR A 50 11.61 -16.29 9.74
CA TYR A 50 12.19 -16.35 8.39
C TYR A 50 12.00 -15.04 7.62
N ILE A 51 10.77 -14.53 7.53
CA ILE A 51 10.46 -13.26 6.86
C ILE A 51 11.27 -12.12 7.48
N ARG A 52 11.35 -12.08 8.82
CA ARG A 52 12.14 -11.08 9.54
C ARG A 52 13.62 -11.14 9.17
N SER A 53 14.19 -12.34 9.11
CA SER A 53 15.59 -12.55 8.72
C SER A 53 15.84 -12.06 7.30
N GLY A 54 14.96 -12.42 6.34
CA GLY A 54 15.06 -11.97 4.95
C GLY A 54 14.93 -10.44 4.80
N LEU A 55 14.02 -9.81 5.54
CA LEU A 55 13.92 -8.35 5.56
C LEU A 55 15.21 -7.70 6.06
N GLN A 56 15.79 -8.25 7.14
CA GLN A 56 17.02 -7.74 7.73
C GLN A 56 18.23 -7.93 6.80
N SER A 57 18.36 -9.07 6.13
CA SER A 57 19.47 -9.32 5.18
C SER A 57 19.41 -8.38 3.98
N HIS A 58 18.21 -7.90 3.63
CA HIS A 58 17.98 -6.97 2.54
C HIS A 58 17.79 -5.51 3.01
N GLY A 59 18.41 -5.14 4.14
CA GLY A 59 18.57 -3.75 4.56
C GLY A 59 17.40 -3.11 5.31
N THR A 60 16.33 -3.85 5.64
CA THR A 60 15.26 -3.31 6.48
C THR A 60 15.71 -3.18 7.94
N ASP A 61 15.50 -2.01 8.56
CA ASP A 61 15.64 -1.83 10.01
C ASP A 61 14.45 -2.47 10.76
N VAL A 62 14.53 -3.79 10.95
CA VAL A 62 13.54 -4.57 11.68
C VAL A 62 13.44 -4.19 13.16
N ARG A 63 14.43 -3.46 13.73
CA ARG A 63 14.36 -2.95 15.11
C ARG A 63 13.56 -1.65 15.18
N PHE A 64 13.66 -0.80 14.16
CA PHE A 64 12.78 0.34 14.03
C PHE A 64 11.32 -0.10 13.87
N ASN A 65 11.07 -1.12 13.05
CA ASN A 65 9.75 -1.75 12.92
C ASN A 65 9.18 -2.20 14.28
N ASP A 66 9.97 -2.82 15.14
CA ASP A 66 9.50 -3.29 16.45
C ASP A 66 9.12 -2.14 17.41
N ARG A 67 9.83 -1.01 17.31
CA ARG A 67 9.57 0.18 18.14
C ARG A 67 8.38 0.98 17.63
N ASP A 68 8.17 0.98 16.32
CA ASP A 68 7.09 1.69 15.66
C ASP A 68 5.83 0.80 15.54
N LEU A 69 5.14 0.55 16.64
CA LEU A 69 4.00 -0.40 16.64
C LEU A 69 2.79 0.04 15.81
N PHE A 70 2.69 1.33 15.48
CA PHE A 70 1.52 1.94 14.84
C PHE A 70 1.86 2.68 13.54
N GLY A 71 3.10 3.10 13.33
CA GLY A 71 3.56 3.66 12.07
C GLY A 71 3.99 2.60 11.06
N ASP A 72 4.43 3.10 9.90
CA ASP A 72 4.78 2.26 8.75
C ASP A 72 6.13 1.55 8.94
N GLY A 73 6.87 1.88 10.01
CA GLY A 73 8.20 1.35 10.26
C GLY A 73 9.22 1.91 9.27
N ASP A 74 10.23 1.11 8.96
CA ASP A 74 11.28 1.45 8.00
C ASP A 74 10.72 1.48 6.58
N GLN A 75 10.66 2.69 6.03
CA GLN A 75 10.20 3.00 4.69
C GLN A 75 11.35 3.57 3.83
N SER A 76 12.60 3.32 4.21
CA SER A 76 13.75 3.76 3.42
C SER A 76 13.68 3.14 2.01
N PRO A 77 14.06 3.89 0.96
CA PRO A 77 14.29 3.32 -0.35
C PRO A 77 15.27 2.15 -0.28
N ILE A 78 15.03 1.16 -1.12
CA ILE A 78 15.82 -0.07 -1.19
C ILE A 78 16.51 -0.11 -2.56
N HIS A 79 17.85 -0.05 -2.55
CA HIS A 79 18.69 -0.19 -3.75
C HIS A 79 19.40 -1.54 -3.71
N LEU A 80 18.67 -2.60 -4.07
CA LEU A 80 19.18 -3.97 -4.12
C LEU A 80 19.49 -4.39 -5.56
N ASP A 81 20.26 -5.45 -5.68
CA ASP A 81 20.36 -6.22 -6.91
C ASP A 81 19.03 -6.90 -7.28
N HIS A 82 19.04 -7.65 -8.38
CA HIS A 82 17.86 -8.35 -8.87
C HIS A 82 17.29 -9.34 -7.85
N GLN A 83 18.12 -10.11 -7.17
CA GLN A 83 17.70 -11.14 -6.21
C GLN A 83 17.01 -10.52 -4.99
N GLY A 84 17.58 -9.45 -4.44
CA GLY A 84 16.98 -8.73 -3.33
C GLY A 84 15.66 -8.06 -3.69
N LYS A 85 15.53 -7.49 -4.90
CA LYS A 85 14.23 -6.99 -5.39
C LYS A 85 13.20 -8.11 -5.54
N GLN A 86 13.63 -9.26 -6.06
CA GLN A 86 12.76 -10.42 -6.23
C GLN A 86 12.24 -10.94 -4.89
N PHE A 87 13.04 -10.91 -3.82
CA PHE A 87 12.59 -11.22 -2.47
C PHE A 87 11.40 -10.36 -2.04
N TYR A 88 11.44 -9.03 -2.20
CA TYR A 88 10.32 -8.14 -1.83
C TYR A 88 9.08 -8.36 -2.71
N ARG A 89 9.27 -8.56 -4.01
CA ARG A 89 8.18 -8.86 -4.94
C ARG A 89 7.47 -10.17 -4.56
N GLU A 90 8.25 -11.19 -4.21
CA GLU A 90 7.75 -12.48 -3.77
C GLU A 90 7.06 -12.40 -2.41
N LEU A 91 7.65 -11.66 -1.46
CA LEU A 91 7.06 -11.43 -0.15
C LEU A 91 5.70 -10.72 -0.26
N PHE A 92 5.59 -9.70 -1.13
CA PHE A 92 4.32 -9.04 -1.42
C PHE A 92 3.33 -9.99 -2.11
N ARG A 93 3.77 -10.74 -3.14
CA ARG A 93 2.94 -11.69 -3.88
C ARG A 93 2.35 -12.78 -3.00
N THR A 94 3.12 -13.31 -2.06
CA THR A 94 2.68 -14.34 -1.10
C THR A 94 1.84 -13.77 0.02
N GLY A 95 1.96 -12.47 0.29
CA GLY A 95 1.34 -11.80 1.42
C GLY A 95 1.99 -12.16 2.76
N GLY A 96 3.24 -12.63 2.75
CA GLY A 96 3.95 -13.12 3.93
C GLY A 96 3.17 -14.22 4.67
N ASP A 97 2.74 -13.94 5.90
CA ASP A 97 2.04 -14.87 6.78
C ASP A 97 0.50 -14.84 6.65
N ILE A 98 -0.06 -14.05 5.72
CA ILE A 98 -1.52 -13.86 5.58
C ILE A 98 -2.27 -15.18 5.33
N ARG A 99 -1.76 -16.03 4.44
CA ARG A 99 -2.40 -17.32 4.10
C ARG A 99 -2.44 -18.24 5.32
N GLN A 100 -1.36 -18.30 6.08
CA GLN A 100 -1.27 -19.11 7.30
C GLN A 100 -2.21 -18.57 8.39
N LEU A 101 -2.29 -17.24 8.54
CA LEU A 101 -3.25 -16.61 9.45
C LEU A 101 -4.70 -16.95 9.06
N ALA A 102 -5.02 -16.92 7.76
CA ALA A 102 -6.34 -17.31 7.27
C ALA A 102 -6.65 -18.80 7.54
N ALA A 103 -5.67 -19.69 7.31
CA ALA A 103 -5.80 -21.13 7.60
C ALA A 103 -6.03 -21.41 9.09
N LEU A 104 -5.44 -20.60 9.97
CA LEU A 104 -5.65 -20.65 11.43
C LEU A 104 -6.91 -19.89 11.88
N GLY A 105 -7.86 -19.62 10.98
CA GLY A 105 -9.11 -18.93 11.33
C GLY A 105 -8.91 -17.51 11.87
N CYS A 106 -7.77 -16.89 11.58
CA CYS A 106 -7.35 -15.59 12.10
C CYS A 106 -7.20 -15.53 13.64
N GLU A 107 -7.09 -16.67 14.34
CA GLU A 107 -6.94 -16.69 15.80
C GLU A 107 -5.71 -15.92 16.33
N PRO A 108 -4.55 -15.89 15.65
CA PRO A 108 -3.39 -15.14 16.14
C PRO A 108 -3.53 -13.61 16.02
N LEU A 109 -4.56 -13.10 15.34
CA LEU A 109 -4.81 -11.66 15.23
C LEU A 109 -5.37 -11.09 16.53
N SER A 110 -5.21 -9.79 16.75
CA SER A 110 -5.98 -9.13 17.81
C SER A 110 -7.51 -9.28 17.58
N PRO A 111 -8.31 -9.24 18.65
CA PRO A 111 -9.78 -9.30 18.52
C PRO A 111 -10.34 -8.25 17.56
N PHE A 112 -9.82 -7.01 17.60
CA PHE A 112 -10.26 -5.94 16.71
C PHE A 112 -9.93 -6.22 15.25
N ALA A 113 -8.69 -6.65 14.96
CA ALA A 113 -8.30 -6.99 13.60
C ALA A 113 -9.11 -8.18 13.04
N LYS A 114 -9.37 -9.20 13.87
CA LYS A 114 -10.25 -10.33 13.52
C LYS A 114 -11.68 -9.86 13.21
N MET A 115 -12.25 -8.95 14.02
CA MET A 115 -13.57 -8.35 13.74
C MET A 115 -13.59 -7.61 12.40
N CYS A 116 -12.51 -6.89 12.07
CA CYS A 116 -12.40 -6.17 10.81
C CYS A 116 -12.41 -7.12 9.61
N VAL A 117 -11.52 -8.12 9.60
CA VAL A 117 -11.38 -9.04 8.45
C VAL A 117 -12.58 -9.98 8.27
N THR A 118 -13.27 -10.34 9.35
CA THR A 118 -14.48 -11.17 9.32
C THR A 118 -15.76 -10.36 9.01
N GLY A 119 -15.66 -9.04 8.86
CA GLY A 119 -16.82 -8.21 8.55
C GLY A 119 -17.81 -8.08 9.70
N ALA A 120 -17.33 -8.06 10.96
CA ALA A 120 -18.17 -7.89 12.15
C ALA A 120 -18.57 -6.40 12.35
N VAL A 121 -19.31 -5.84 11.38
CA VAL A 121 -19.62 -4.41 11.21
C VAL A 121 -20.07 -3.74 12.52
N HIS A 122 -21.02 -4.33 13.25
CA HIS A 122 -21.54 -3.76 14.49
C HIS A 122 -20.50 -3.75 15.61
N ALA A 123 -19.74 -4.84 15.79
CA ALA A 123 -18.72 -4.93 16.83
C ALA A 123 -17.55 -3.96 16.58
N VAL A 124 -17.13 -3.81 15.31
CA VAL A 124 -16.13 -2.80 14.93
C VAL A 124 -16.61 -1.40 15.28
N ARG A 125 -17.84 -1.04 14.91
CA ARG A 125 -18.41 0.29 15.21
C ARG A 125 -18.50 0.54 16.71
N GLU A 126 -19.02 -0.43 17.48
CA GLU A 126 -19.16 -0.31 18.93
C GLU A 126 -17.80 -0.12 19.61
N MET A 127 -16.80 -0.93 19.23
CA MET A 127 -15.45 -0.81 19.80
C MET A 127 -14.84 0.55 19.50
N LEU A 128 -14.96 1.05 18.26
CA LEU A 128 -14.42 2.37 17.90
C LEU A 128 -15.16 3.52 18.60
N GLN A 129 -16.48 3.41 18.81
CA GLN A 129 -17.24 4.38 19.60
C GLN A 129 -16.78 4.45 21.06
N GLN A 130 -16.44 3.30 21.65
CA GLN A 130 -15.91 3.24 23.02
C GLN A 130 -14.48 3.83 23.12
N LEU A 131 -13.71 3.76 22.04
CA LEU A 131 -12.34 4.28 21.97
C LEU A 131 -12.24 5.74 21.55
N ASP A 132 -13.23 6.27 20.83
CA ASP A 132 -13.23 7.66 20.37
C ASP A 132 -13.46 8.60 21.55
N ASP A 133 -12.47 9.47 21.79
CA ASP A 133 -12.62 10.59 22.71
C ASP A 133 -13.39 11.70 21.99
N PRO A 134 -14.63 12.01 22.42
CA PRO A 134 -15.44 13.04 21.77
C PRO A 134 -14.80 14.42 21.86
N LEU A 135 -13.89 14.63 22.83
CA LEU A 135 -13.17 15.89 22.99
C LEU A 135 -11.86 15.93 22.19
N GLY A 136 -11.37 14.78 21.71
CA GLY A 136 -10.23 14.68 20.79
C GLY A 136 -8.88 15.08 21.38
N PHE A 137 -8.70 15.01 22.70
CA PHE A 137 -7.46 15.47 23.32
C PHE A 137 -6.36 14.40 23.36
N ALA A 138 -6.71 13.11 23.26
CA ALA A 138 -5.73 12.03 23.16
C ALA A 138 -6.30 10.78 22.46
N PRO A 139 -6.31 10.72 21.11
CA PRO A 139 -6.82 9.56 20.38
C PRO A 139 -5.89 8.34 20.44
N THR A 140 -4.99 8.25 21.43
CA THR A 140 -3.94 7.22 21.46
C THR A 140 -4.53 5.82 21.37
N LYS A 141 -5.56 5.48 22.14
CA LYS A 141 -6.18 4.15 22.06
C LYS A 141 -6.91 3.89 20.73
N LEU A 142 -7.55 4.91 20.18
CA LEU A 142 -8.21 4.83 18.88
C LEU A 142 -7.18 4.57 17.76
N ILE A 143 -6.12 5.37 17.71
CA ILE A 143 -5.01 5.19 16.76
C ILE A 143 -4.36 3.82 16.96
N GLN A 144 -4.16 3.39 18.20
CA GLN A 144 -3.64 2.05 18.49
C GLN A 144 -4.52 0.96 17.89
N ALA A 145 -5.84 1.07 17.98
CA ALA A 145 -6.74 0.10 17.36
C ALA A 145 -6.68 0.17 15.82
N LEU A 146 -6.71 1.38 15.25
CA LEU A 146 -6.78 1.61 13.79
C LEU A 146 -5.47 1.29 13.06
N GLU A 147 -4.32 1.45 13.71
CA GLU A 147 -3.01 1.42 13.05
C GLU A 147 -2.05 0.36 13.60
N LYS A 148 -2.51 -0.51 14.51
CA LYS A 148 -1.70 -1.64 14.98
C LYS A 148 -1.29 -2.56 13.84
N ARG A 149 -0.02 -2.96 13.84
CA ARG A 149 0.57 -3.85 12.83
C ARG A 149 0.46 -5.31 13.26
N GLU A 150 -0.43 -6.06 12.61
CA GLU A 150 -0.87 -7.38 13.09
C GLU A 150 -0.11 -8.56 12.45
N THR A 151 0.52 -8.34 11.30
CA THR A 151 1.12 -9.39 10.46
C THR A 151 2.63 -9.19 10.27
N SER A 152 3.32 -10.18 9.72
CA SER A 152 4.74 -10.04 9.30
C SER A 152 4.92 -8.93 8.26
N MET A 153 3.91 -8.71 7.42
CA MET A 153 3.83 -7.63 6.44
C MET A 153 3.53 -6.27 7.07
N ARG A 154 3.29 -6.20 8.38
CA ARG A 154 2.91 -4.97 9.10
C ARG A 154 1.66 -4.30 8.56
N LEU A 155 0.62 -5.09 8.32
CA LEU A 155 -0.66 -4.54 7.85
C LEU A 155 -1.45 -3.92 9.00
N SER A 156 -1.99 -2.71 8.77
CA SER A 156 -3.04 -2.12 9.59
C SER A 156 -4.39 -2.80 9.30
N PRO A 157 -5.39 -2.72 10.20
CA PRO A 157 -6.75 -3.22 9.95
C PRO A 157 -7.34 -2.85 8.58
N LEU A 158 -7.12 -1.63 8.09
CA LEU A 158 -7.61 -1.20 6.77
C LEU A 158 -6.89 -1.94 5.63
N LEU A 159 -5.56 -2.05 5.69
CA LEU A 159 -4.77 -2.82 4.72
C LEU A 159 -5.13 -4.31 4.75
N MET A 160 -5.37 -4.87 5.94
CA MET A 160 -5.74 -6.28 6.13
C MET A 160 -7.05 -6.64 5.44
N ILE A 161 -8.06 -5.76 5.46
CA ILE A 161 -9.32 -6.00 4.76
C ILE A 161 -9.06 -6.24 3.26
N VAL A 162 -8.19 -5.44 2.67
CA VAL A 162 -7.89 -5.50 1.23
C VAL A 162 -6.98 -6.68 0.90
N SER A 163 -5.97 -6.95 1.72
CA SER A 163 -5.04 -8.06 1.48
C SER A 163 -5.69 -9.43 1.72
N MET A 164 -6.41 -9.61 2.83
CA MET A 164 -7.06 -10.88 3.17
C MET A 164 -8.35 -11.11 2.40
N GLY A 165 -9.03 -10.04 1.97
CA GLY A 165 -10.26 -10.13 1.18
C GLY A 165 -10.11 -10.89 -0.14
N LYS A 166 -8.89 -11.04 -0.64
CA LYS A 166 -8.56 -11.87 -1.81
C LYS A 166 -8.48 -13.36 -1.47
N SER A 167 -7.91 -13.68 -0.30
CA SER A 167 -7.60 -15.06 0.11
C SER A 167 -8.76 -15.78 0.80
N LEU A 168 -9.70 -15.05 1.41
CA LEU A 168 -10.85 -15.64 2.09
C LEU A 168 -11.88 -16.17 1.06
N GLN A 169 -11.82 -17.47 0.75
CA GLN A 169 -12.75 -18.18 -0.13
C GLN A 169 -14.15 -18.38 0.50
N LEU A 170 -14.72 -17.35 1.11
CA LEU A 170 -16.05 -17.39 1.73
C LEU A 170 -17.14 -17.07 0.69
N PRO A 171 -18.42 -17.44 0.91
CA PRO A 171 -19.51 -17.11 -0.01
C PRO A 171 -19.52 -15.60 -0.31
N LYS A 172 -19.09 -15.27 -1.53
CA LYS A 172 -18.35 -14.03 -1.82
C LYS A 172 -19.16 -12.75 -1.64
N THR A 173 -20.49 -12.80 -1.66
CA THR A 173 -21.31 -11.58 -1.76
C THR A 173 -21.57 -10.91 -0.42
N SER A 174 -21.90 -11.68 0.63
CA SER A 174 -22.29 -11.08 1.92
C SER A 174 -21.08 -10.60 2.73
N LEU A 175 -19.97 -11.34 2.71
CA LEU A 175 -18.75 -10.95 3.41
C LEU A 175 -18.09 -9.74 2.75
N ALA A 176 -17.98 -9.73 1.42
CA ALA A 176 -17.42 -8.59 0.70
C ALA A 176 -18.17 -7.29 1.04
N GLN A 177 -19.50 -7.33 1.09
CA GLN A 177 -20.30 -6.15 1.46
C GLN A 177 -20.05 -5.71 2.91
N LYS A 178 -19.92 -6.66 3.84
CA LYS A 178 -19.58 -6.35 5.24
C LYS A 178 -18.17 -5.76 5.37
N GLN A 179 -17.20 -6.29 4.63
CA GLN A 179 -15.83 -5.76 4.59
C GLN A 179 -15.77 -4.34 4.02
N ARG A 180 -16.58 -4.02 3.00
CA ARG A 180 -16.76 -2.63 2.52
C ARG A 180 -17.27 -1.72 3.64
N GLN A 181 -18.31 -2.13 4.35
CA GLN A 181 -18.87 -1.36 5.48
C GLN A 181 -17.87 -1.19 6.62
N VAL A 182 -17.06 -2.22 6.92
CA VAL A 182 -15.97 -2.10 7.89
C VAL A 182 -14.94 -1.08 7.41
N ALA A 183 -14.50 -1.12 6.15
CA ALA A 183 -13.54 -0.15 5.61
C ALA A 183 -14.07 1.30 5.69
N GLU A 184 -15.36 1.51 5.39
CA GLU A 184 -16.03 2.80 5.57
C GLU A 184 -15.99 3.27 7.02
N ILE A 185 -16.31 2.38 7.97
CA ILE A 185 -16.21 2.66 9.41
C ILE A 185 -14.78 3.03 9.80
N LEU A 186 -13.78 2.26 9.37
CA LEU A 186 -12.38 2.56 9.70
C LEU A 186 -11.98 3.96 9.22
N LEU A 187 -12.38 4.33 7.99
CA LEU A 187 -12.14 5.68 7.46
C LEU A 187 -12.91 6.75 8.24
N GLU A 188 -14.16 6.50 8.64
CA GLU A 188 -14.99 7.39 9.49
C GLU A 188 -14.33 7.70 10.84
N TYR A 189 -13.56 6.76 11.39
CA TYR A 189 -12.81 6.92 12.64
C TYR A 189 -11.37 7.38 12.44
N GLY A 190 -10.92 7.53 11.19
CA GLY A 190 -9.63 8.14 10.87
C GLY A 190 -8.49 7.16 10.59
N ALA A 191 -8.79 5.93 10.18
CA ALA A 191 -7.78 5.04 9.63
C ALA A 191 -7.03 5.72 8.47
N ARG A 192 -5.72 5.49 8.40
CA ARG A 192 -4.83 6.07 7.40
C ARG A 192 -4.98 5.37 6.05
N PRO A 193 -5.51 6.04 5.00
CA PRO A 193 -5.57 5.46 3.66
C PRO A 193 -4.18 5.33 3.02
N ASP A 194 -3.21 6.11 3.49
CA ASP A 194 -1.82 6.14 3.06
C ASP A 194 -0.90 5.20 3.83
N ALA A 195 -1.45 4.41 4.77
CA ALA A 195 -0.65 3.42 5.49
C ALA A 195 0.05 2.47 4.52
N LYS A 196 1.30 2.13 4.86
CA LYS A 196 2.17 1.24 4.10
C LYS A 196 2.47 -0.03 4.87
N ASP A 197 2.65 -1.11 4.13
CA ASP A 197 3.20 -2.37 4.63
C ASP A 197 4.74 -2.29 4.73
N VAL A 198 5.38 -3.41 5.08
CA VAL A 198 6.86 -3.50 5.19
C VAL A 198 7.61 -3.33 3.86
N CYS A 199 6.94 -3.55 2.73
CA CYS A 199 7.45 -3.35 1.37
C CYS A 199 7.18 -1.93 0.86
N GLY A 200 6.44 -1.10 1.60
CA GLY A 200 6.01 0.23 1.19
C GLY A 200 4.73 0.27 0.36
N LYS A 201 4.03 -0.86 0.24
CA LYS A 201 2.81 -1.01 -0.54
C LYS A 201 1.63 -0.46 0.24
N THR A 202 0.83 0.37 -0.42
CA THR A 202 -0.40 0.98 0.09
C THR A 202 -1.63 0.14 -0.24
N VAL A 203 -2.79 0.57 0.23
CA VAL A 203 -4.09 -0.02 -0.14
C VAL A 203 -4.36 -0.01 -1.65
N CYS A 204 -3.80 0.95 -2.41
CA CYS A 204 -3.92 0.96 -3.86
C CYS A 204 -3.15 -0.18 -4.52
N HIS A 205 -1.96 -0.51 -4.03
CA HIS A 205 -1.18 -1.64 -4.53
C HIS A 205 -1.96 -2.94 -4.32
N TYR A 206 -2.44 -3.18 -3.10
CA TYR A 206 -3.29 -4.35 -2.84
C TYR A 206 -4.60 -4.32 -3.63
N GLY A 207 -5.25 -3.17 -3.75
CA GLY A 207 -6.58 -3.04 -4.36
C GLY A 207 -6.61 -3.13 -5.88
N MET A 208 -5.47 -2.89 -6.55
CA MET A 208 -5.34 -2.80 -8.01
C MET A 208 -4.41 -3.87 -8.61
N ASP A 209 -3.97 -4.85 -7.82
CA ASP A 209 -3.12 -5.94 -8.30
C ASP A 209 -3.88 -6.98 -9.17
N GLN A 210 -3.20 -7.99 -9.69
CA GLN A 210 -3.75 -9.08 -10.51
C GLN A 210 -4.89 -9.84 -9.83
N GLU A 211 -4.82 -9.99 -8.51
CA GLU A 211 -5.85 -10.64 -7.70
C GLU A 211 -6.90 -9.65 -7.15
N ALA A 212 -6.98 -8.44 -7.71
CA ALA A 212 -7.98 -7.47 -7.31
C ALA A 212 -9.40 -8.01 -7.54
N THR A 213 -10.26 -7.82 -6.53
CA THR A 213 -11.69 -8.10 -6.61
C THR A 213 -12.47 -6.78 -6.64
N ALA A 214 -13.74 -6.84 -7.03
CA ALA A 214 -14.63 -5.67 -6.94
C ALA A 214 -14.71 -5.09 -5.51
N MET A 215 -14.46 -5.90 -4.47
CA MET A 215 -14.39 -5.43 -3.09
C MET A 215 -13.11 -4.64 -2.84
N THR A 216 -11.95 -5.18 -3.19
CA THR A 216 -10.65 -4.54 -2.95
C THR A 216 -10.47 -3.26 -3.77
N GLN A 217 -10.96 -3.25 -5.03
CA GLN A 217 -10.97 -2.06 -5.88
C GLN A 217 -11.85 -0.95 -5.27
N TYR A 218 -13.05 -1.31 -4.78
CA TYR A 218 -13.93 -0.36 -4.09
C TYR A 218 -13.25 0.28 -2.88
N VAL A 219 -12.59 -0.51 -2.03
CA VAL A 219 -11.88 0.02 -0.86
C VAL A 219 -10.72 0.92 -1.27
N ALA A 220 -9.96 0.56 -2.31
CA ALA A 220 -8.91 1.42 -2.85
C ALA A 220 -9.46 2.75 -3.38
N ASP A 221 -10.59 2.75 -4.10
CA ASP A 221 -11.26 3.97 -4.55
C ASP A 221 -11.68 4.87 -3.39
N LEU A 222 -12.24 4.28 -2.32
CA LEU A 222 -12.57 5.04 -1.10
C LEU A 222 -11.32 5.70 -0.50
N CYS A 223 -10.23 4.95 -0.42
CA CYS A 223 -8.97 5.43 0.14
C CYS A 223 -8.33 6.54 -0.71
N ILE A 224 -8.41 6.45 -2.04
CA ILE A 224 -7.92 7.50 -2.95
C ILE A 224 -8.59 8.84 -2.64
N VAL A 225 -9.91 8.85 -2.46
CA VAL A 225 -10.64 10.08 -2.12
C VAL A 225 -10.36 10.52 -0.68
N ALA A 226 -10.38 9.60 0.28
CA ALA A 226 -10.13 9.91 1.69
C ALA A 226 -8.72 10.50 1.92
N ASN A 227 -7.73 10.06 1.14
CA ASN A 227 -6.34 10.50 1.25
C ASN A 227 -6.16 12.00 0.99
N GLN A 228 -7.05 12.63 0.22
CA GLN A 228 -7.00 14.07 -0.06
C GLN A 228 -7.07 14.94 1.19
N SER A 229 -7.54 14.38 2.32
CA SER A 229 -7.66 15.08 3.60
C SER A 229 -7.14 14.27 4.79
N SER A 230 -6.41 13.17 4.56
CA SER A 230 -5.92 12.29 5.65
C SER A 230 -4.96 13.01 6.59
N HIS A 231 -4.09 13.87 6.05
CA HIS A 231 -3.12 14.67 6.81
C HIS A 231 -3.75 15.66 7.80
N PHE A 232 -5.05 15.97 7.68
CA PHE A 232 -5.76 16.78 8.66
C PHE A 232 -6.20 15.98 9.89
N PHE A 233 -6.15 14.64 9.87
CA PHE A 233 -6.68 13.83 10.95
C PHE A 233 -6.06 14.20 12.30
N ASN A 234 -6.94 14.47 13.26
CA ASN A 234 -6.63 14.93 14.60
C ASN A 234 -5.80 16.24 14.68
N GLN A 235 -5.81 17.05 13.61
CA GLN A 235 -5.16 18.35 13.58
C GLN A 235 -6.16 19.48 13.86
N LYS A 236 -5.65 20.58 14.42
CA LYS A 236 -6.39 21.83 14.51
C LYS A 236 -6.49 22.46 13.13
N VAL A 237 -7.71 22.71 12.70
CA VAL A 237 -8.02 23.25 11.38
C VAL A 237 -8.89 24.49 11.47
N VAL A 238 -8.80 25.32 10.44
CA VAL A 238 -9.63 26.51 10.22
C VAL A 238 -10.48 26.28 8.98
N LEU A 239 -11.76 26.58 9.07
CA LEU A 239 -12.70 26.48 7.96
C LEU A 239 -12.67 27.73 7.09
N HIS A 240 -12.77 27.58 5.78
CA HIS A 240 -12.79 28.72 4.85
C HIS A 240 -13.59 28.45 3.58
N SER A 241 -13.92 29.52 2.85
CA SER A 241 -14.62 29.48 1.57
C SER A 241 -15.93 28.67 1.60
N LEU A 242 -16.59 28.63 2.76
CA LEU A 242 -17.90 28.02 2.94
C LEU A 242 -19.00 29.00 2.55
N HIS A 243 -20.09 28.46 1.99
CA HIS A 243 -21.29 29.24 1.65
C HIS A 243 -21.96 29.85 2.89
N ASN A 244 -21.94 29.15 4.02
CA ASN A 244 -22.35 29.72 5.30
C ASN A 244 -21.20 30.56 5.87
N GLU A 245 -21.26 31.88 5.66
CA GLU A 245 -20.22 32.82 6.09
C GLU A 245 -19.91 32.76 7.59
N SER A 246 -20.89 32.44 8.43
CA SER A 246 -20.69 32.32 9.89
C SER A 246 -19.75 31.18 10.31
N MET A 247 -19.50 30.22 9.42
CA MET A 247 -18.58 29.11 9.64
C MET A 247 -17.15 29.43 9.20
N ASN A 248 -16.93 30.43 8.34
CA ASN A 248 -15.60 30.81 7.90
C ASN A 248 -14.79 31.39 9.07
N GLY A 249 -13.55 30.95 9.23
CA GLY A 249 -12.68 31.31 10.36
C GLY A 249 -12.91 30.49 11.63
N LYS A 250 -13.95 29.63 11.69
CA LYS A 250 -14.15 28.72 12.84
C LYS A 250 -13.00 27.71 12.92
N ILE A 251 -12.55 27.47 14.15
CA ILE A 251 -11.51 26.49 14.46
C ILE A 251 -12.17 25.18 14.91
N GLY A 252 -11.65 24.07 14.41
CA GLY A 252 -12.08 22.73 14.79
C GLY A 252 -10.94 21.72 14.87
N ILE A 253 -11.26 20.50 15.28
CA ILE A 253 -10.39 19.33 15.18
C ILE A 253 -10.91 18.45 14.05
N ALA A 254 -10.09 18.20 13.04
CA ALA A 254 -10.46 17.28 11.99
C ALA A 254 -10.45 15.83 12.53
N LYS A 255 -11.52 15.09 12.23
CA LYS A 255 -11.77 13.70 12.63
C LYS A 255 -11.69 12.80 11.37
N GLY A 256 -12.34 11.65 11.37
CA GLY A 256 -12.30 10.75 10.22
C GLY A 256 -13.09 11.24 8.99
N TYR A 257 -13.08 10.43 7.94
CA TYR A 257 -13.64 10.71 6.63
C TYR A 257 -15.01 10.04 6.48
N VAL A 258 -16.05 10.84 6.24
CA VAL A 258 -17.43 10.38 6.08
C VAL A 258 -17.65 10.01 4.61
N VAL A 259 -17.56 8.72 4.31
CA VAL A 259 -17.62 8.18 2.93
C VAL A 259 -18.88 8.59 2.21
N SER A 260 -20.04 8.49 2.86
CA SER A 260 -21.36 8.77 2.25
C SER A 260 -21.50 10.20 1.73
N THR A 261 -20.81 11.16 2.35
CA THR A 261 -20.88 12.58 1.97
C THR A 261 -19.60 13.09 1.30
N LYS A 262 -18.58 12.24 1.19
CA LYS A 262 -17.24 12.56 0.72
C LYS A 262 -16.62 13.77 1.42
N ARG A 263 -16.81 13.85 2.75
CA ARG A 263 -16.41 14.99 3.58
C ARG A 263 -15.60 14.53 4.79
N ARG A 264 -14.72 15.41 5.25
CA ARG A 264 -14.00 15.25 6.51
C ARG A 264 -14.89 15.71 7.65
N ALA A 265 -15.07 14.89 8.67
CA ALA A 265 -15.74 15.31 9.90
C ALA A 265 -14.84 16.31 10.64
N VAL A 266 -15.40 17.41 11.14
CA VAL A 266 -14.67 18.41 11.92
C VAL A 266 -15.46 18.73 13.18
N LEU A 267 -14.85 18.54 14.35
CA LEU A 267 -15.39 18.94 15.64
C LEU A 267 -15.13 20.43 15.86
N ILE A 268 -16.17 21.26 15.81
CA ILE A 268 -16.04 22.71 16.01
C ILE A 268 -15.86 23.01 17.50
N MET A 269 -14.79 23.73 17.84
CA MET A 269 -14.32 23.84 19.22
C MET A 269 -15.26 24.63 20.15
N ASP A 270 -15.98 25.62 19.63
CA ASP A 270 -16.89 26.49 20.39
C ASP A 270 -18.25 25.82 20.67
N THR A 271 -18.80 25.13 19.68
CA THR A 271 -20.14 24.52 19.74
C THR A 271 -20.12 23.04 20.10
N LYS A 272 -18.94 22.39 20.06
CA LYS A 272 -18.76 20.94 20.22
C LYS A 272 -19.60 20.12 19.23
N LYS A 273 -19.95 20.70 18.08
CA LYS A 273 -20.70 20.02 17.01
C LYS A 273 -19.74 19.45 15.99
N ILE A 274 -20.06 18.26 15.48
CA ILE A 274 -19.36 17.66 14.35
C ILE A 274 -20.07 18.08 13.06
N VAL A 275 -19.32 18.60 12.10
CA VAL A 275 -19.82 18.99 10.78
C VAL A 275 -19.00 18.34 9.67
N GLY A 276 -19.63 18.01 8.55
CA GLY A 276 -18.95 17.47 7.37
C GLY A 276 -18.44 18.59 6.46
N ILE A 277 -17.13 18.73 6.33
CA ILE A 277 -16.49 19.77 5.51
C ILE A 277 -15.77 19.13 4.33
N LYS A 278 -15.84 19.76 3.16
CA LYS A 278 -15.09 19.30 2.00
C LYS A 278 -13.59 19.54 2.22
N PRO A 279 -12.69 18.64 1.76
CA PRO A 279 -11.24 18.80 1.91
C PRO A 279 -10.72 20.19 1.54
N GLU A 280 -11.18 20.75 0.43
CA GLU A 280 -10.75 22.06 -0.10
C GLU A 280 -11.21 23.28 0.72
N ASN A 281 -12.02 23.07 1.77
CA ASN A 281 -12.51 24.10 2.68
C ASN A 281 -11.87 24.01 4.08
N ILE A 282 -10.75 23.29 4.21
CA ILE A 282 -10.05 23.04 5.47
C ILE A 282 -8.59 23.48 5.32
N LEU A 283 -8.09 24.26 6.27
CA LEU A 283 -6.68 24.66 6.38
C LEU A 283 -6.14 24.27 7.75
N LEU A 284 -4.86 23.92 7.85
CA LEU A 284 -4.20 23.79 9.15
C LEU A 284 -4.14 25.16 9.85
N GLN A 285 -4.49 25.22 11.14
CA GLN A 285 -4.50 26.48 11.90
C GLN A 285 -3.12 27.11 12.01
N GLN A 286 -2.09 26.28 12.18
CA GLN A 286 -0.69 26.69 12.20
C GLN A 286 0.06 25.76 11.26
N PRO A 287 0.27 26.13 9.99
CA PRO A 287 1.09 25.34 9.09
C PRO A 287 2.52 25.37 9.63
N SER A 288 2.92 24.31 10.34
CA SER A 288 4.30 24.16 10.84
C SER A 288 5.30 24.02 9.70
N LYS A 289 4.82 23.68 8.50
CA LYS A 289 5.55 23.55 7.24
C LYS A 289 4.69 24.05 6.09
N ALA A 290 5.31 24.46 4.98
CA ALA A 290 4.60 24.73 3.74
C ALA A 290 3.71 23.52 3.39
N PRO A 291 2.50 23.72 2.83
CA PRO A 291 1.64 22.62 2.42
C PRO A 291 2.41 21.69 1.50
N GLN A 292 2.75 20.50 1.97
CA GLN A 292 3.34 19.49 1.13
C GLN A 292 2.21 18.97 0.23
N GLU A 293 2.40 19.07 -1.08
CA GLU A 293 1.48 18.46 -2.03
C GLU A 293 1.41 16.96 -1.70
N LEU A 294 0.21 16.49 -1.38
CA LEU A 294 0.01 15.08 -1.08
C LEU A 294 0.25 14.28 -2.36
N VAL A 295 1.13 13.29 -2.26
CA VAL A 295 1.28 12.30 -3.31
C VAL A 295 -0.06 11.58 -3.46
N LYS A 296 -0.54 11.49 -4.69
CA LYS A 296 -1.78 10.76 -4.98
C LYS A 296 -1.56 9.29 -4.65
N LEU A 297 -2.54 8.66 -4.00
CA LEU A 297 -2.33 7.35 -3.40
C LEU A 297 -1.95 6.25 -4.40
N TYR A 298 -2.47 6.35 -5.64
CA TYR A 298 -2.15 5.45 -6.75
C TYR A 298 -0.81 5.78 -7.45
N ASP A 299 -0.24 6.96 -7.21
CA ASP A 299 1.08 7.39 -7.68
C ASP A 299 2.14 7.27 -6.56
N ALA A 300 1.76 6.76 -5.37
CA ALA A 300 2.68 6.56 -4.27
C ALA A 300 3.62 5.41 -4.60
N GLN A 301 4.93 5.68 -4.55
CA GLN A 301 5.96 4.66 -4.73
C GLN A 301 6.13 3.83 -3.45
N ASP A 302 6.37 2.53 -3.63
CA ASP A 302 6.79 1.64 -2.56
C ASP A 302 8.30 1.78 -2.25
N ARG A 303 8.90 0.82 -1.54
CA ARG A 303 10.34 0.86 -1.22
C ARG A 303 11.25 0.53 -2.40
N LEU A 304 10.73 -0.11 -3.45
CA LEU A 304 11.43 -0.38 -4.71
C LEU A 304 11.24 0.73 -5.76
N GLY A 305 10.42 1.75 -5.44
CA GLY A 305 10.09 2.82 -6.37
C GLY A 305 8.90 2.47 -7.26
N GLU A 306 8.31 1.30 -7.11
CA GLU A 306 7.21 0.84 -7.94
C GLU A 306 5.92 1.57 -7.53
N VAL A 307 5.18 2.06 -8.51
CA VAL A 307 3.78 2.51 -8.34
C VAL A 307 2.83 1.39 -8.73
N CYS A 308 1.59 1.40 -8.22
CA CYS A 308 0.61 0.35 -8.52
C CYS A 308 0.34 0.16 -10.03
N LEU A 309 0.44 1.22 -10.83
CA LEU A 309 0.29 1.11 -12.28
C LEU A 309 1.45 0.32 -12.94
N LEU A 310 2.68 0.42 -12.41
CA LEU A 310 3.82 -0.33 -12.91
C LEU A 310 3.62 -1.83 -12.66
N GLU A 311 3.12 -2.21 -11.48
CA GLU A 311 2.77 -3.59 -11.17
C GLU A 311 1.69 -4.14 -12.11
N CYS A 312 0.68 -3.31 -12.43
CA CYS A 312 -0.35 -3.69 -13.39
C CYS A 312 0.23 -4.01 -14.76
N VAL A 313 1.25 -3.28 -15.21
CA VAL A 313 1.94 -3.57 -16.47
C VAL A 313 2.72 -4.88 -16.36
N LEU A 314 3.52 -5.05 -15.30
CA LEU A 314 4.34 -6.25 -15.09
C LEU A 314 3.50 -7.53 -15.06
N LYS A 315 2.32 -7.48 -14.44
CA LYS A 315 1.41 -8.63 -14.27
C LYS A 315 0.28 -8.68 -15.31
N ASN A 316 0.26 -7.76 -16.28
CA ASN A 316 -0.79 -7.62 -17.30
C ASN A 316 -2.22 -7.51 -16.74
N CYS A 317 -2.42 -6.70 -15.70
CA CYS A 317 -3.69 -6.43 -15.04
C CYS A 317 -4.54 -5.43 -15.85
N VAL A 318 -5.19 -5.90 -16.91
CA VAL A 318 -5.93 -5.08 -17.89
C VAL A 318 -6.98 -4.18 -17.22
N ASP A 319 -7.85 -4.75 -16.39
CA ASP A 319 -8.97 -4.02 -15.79
C ASP A 319 -8.49 -2.92 -14.83
N ALA A 320 -7.52 -3.25 -13.97
CA ALA A 320 -6.91 -2.28 -13.06
C ALA A 320 -6.17 -1.17 -13.81
N THR A 321 -5.48 -1.50 -14.90
CA THR A 321 -4.81 -0.51 -15.77
C THR A 321 -5.82 0.46 -16.37
N GLN A 322 -6.94 -0.04 -16.91
CA GLN A 322 -8.00 0.81 -17.46
C GLN A 322 -8.62 1.70 -16.40
N HIS A 323 -8.90 1.14 -15.22
CA HIS A 323 -9.49 1.86 -14.09
C HIS A 323 -8.59 2.99 -13.60
N LEU A 324 -7.31 2.71 -13.34
CA LEU A 324 -6.32 3.70 -12.89
C LEU A 324 -6.14 4.84 -13.89
N LEU A 325 -6.09 4.55 -15.19
CA LEU A 325 -5.90 5.58 -16.24
C LEU A 325 -7.18 6.36 -16.53
N GLY A 326 -8.32 5.68 -16.55
CA GLY A 326 -9.63 6.22 -16.91
C GLY A 326 -10.23 7.08 -15.79
N GLU A 327 -10.34 6.52 -14.59
CA GLU A 327 -11.04 7.14 -13.46
C GLU A 327 -10.12 8.04 -12.64
N HIS A 328 -8.86 7.62 -12.46
CA HIS A 328 -7.93 8.30 -11.56
C HIS A 328 -6.87 9.13 -12.27
N ASN A 329 -6.71 9.00 -13.60
CA ASN A 329 -5.65 9.69 -14.35
C ASN A 329 -4.27 9.43 -13.72
N ALA A 330 -3.97 8.17 -13.42
CA ALA A 330 -2.67 7.73 -12.91
C ALA A 330 -1.53 8.15 -13.85
N ARG A 331 -0.38 8.48 -13.25
CA ARG A 331 0.81 8.89 -14.00
C ARG A 331 1.48 7.67 -14.62
N VAL A 332 1.83 7.78 -15.90
CA VAL A 332 2.54 6.72 -16.65
C VAL A 332 4.05 6.94 -16.67
N ASP A 333 4.51 8.08 -16.18
CA ASP A 333 5.88 8.60 -16.29
C ASP A 333 6.64 8.56 -14.96
N ILE A 334 6.08 7.96 -13.91
CA ILE A 334 6.80 7.78 -12.64
C ILE A 334 7.73 6.59 -12.81
N GLU A 335 9.02 6.85 -12.69
CA GLU A 335 10.08 5.84 -12.75
C GLU A 335 10.33 5.25 -11.37
N ASP A 336 10.53 3.94 -11.31
CA ASP A 336 11.06 3.23 -10.15
C ASP A 336 12.55 3.55 -9.93
N TRP A 337 13.18 2.88 -8.96
CA TRP A 337 14.59 3.12 -8.64
C TRP A 337 15.57 2.63 -9.71
N ASP A 338 15.10 1.89 -10.71
CA ASP A 338 15.87 1.42 -11.85
C ASP A 338 15.63 2.25 -13.12
N GLY A 339 14.79 3.28 -13.05
CA GLY A 339 14.44 4.13 -14.20
C GLY A 339 13.31 3.55 -15.06
N PHE A 340 12.60 2.52 -14.59
CA PHE A 340 11.45 1.97 -15.32
C PHE A 340 10.16 2.64 -14.88
N SER A 341 9.43 3.19 -15.85
CA SER A 341 8.09 3.72 -15.66
C SER A 341 7.06 2.80 -16.34
N PRO A 342 5.76 2.91 -15.99
CA PRO A 342 4.72 2.19 -16.73
C PRO A 342 4.78 2.46 -18.24
N LEU A 343 5.14 3.68 -18.64
CA LEU A 343 5.32 4.05 -20.04
C LEU A 343 6.56 3.41 -20.65
N SER A 344 7.73 3.50 -20.01
CA SER A 344 8.95 2.95 -20.61
C SER A 344 8.82 1.44 -20.78
N MET A 345 8.27 0.74 -19.79
CA MET A 345 7.92 -0.69 -19.86
C MET A 345 6.94 -1.01 -20.99
N ALA A 346 5.92 -0.17 -21.19
CA ALA A 346 4.94 -0.38 -22.26
C ALA A 346 5.51 -0.15 -23.67
N THR A 347 6.68 0.46 -23.79
CA THR A 347 7.33 0.81 -25.07
C THR A 347 8.52 -0.07 -25.45
N ILE A 348 8.92 -1.02 -24.59
CA ILE A 348 10.03 -1.93 -24.88
C ILE A 348 9.70 -2.71 -26.17
N PRO A 349 10.60 -2.70 -27.19
CA PRO A 349 10.38 -3.39 -28.45
C PRO A 349 10.05 -4.87 -28.23
N ALA A 350 8.97 -5.30 -28.89
CA ALA A 350 8.30 -6.57 -28.70
C ALA A 350 9.07 -7.73 -29.36
N ASP A 351 10.19 -8.14 -28.78
CA ASP A 351 10.62 -9.55 -28.94
C ASP A 351 9.72 -10.48 -28.10
N SER A 352 8.87 -9.91 -27.24
CA SER A 352 7.79 -10.56 -26.49
C SER A 352 6.44 -9.95 -26.89
N PRO A 353 5.35 -10.73 -27.05
CA PRO A 353 4.04 -10.21 -27.43
C PRO A 353 3.60 -9.12 -26.43
N ALA A 354 3.48 -7.88 -26.91
CA ALA A 354 3.09 -6.74 -26.09
C ALA A 354 1.82 -7.09 -25.29
N ASN A 355 1.95 -7.06 -23.97
CA ASN A 355 0.84 -7.37 -23.08
C ASN A 355 -0.26 -6.30 -23.23
N GLU A 356 -1.51 -6.66 -22.96
CA GLU A 356 -2.65 -5.80 -23.26
C GLU A 356 -2.64 -4.52 -22.40
N ALA A 357 -2.12 -4.60 -21.17
CA ALA A 357 -1.88 -3.42 -20.32
C ALA A 357 -0.97 -2.38 -21.00
N SER A 358 0.13 -2.83 -21.62
CA SER A 358 1.07 -1.96 -22.37
C SER A 358 0.40 -1.28 -23.56
N ARG A 359 -0.49 -2.00 -24.27
CA ARG A 359 -1.29 -1.43 -25.37
C ARG A 359 -2.26 -0.36 -24.88
N ILE A 360 -2.89 -0.57 -23.72
CA ILE A 360 -3.77 0.42 -23.10
C ILE A 360 -3.00 1.69 -22.75
N ILE A 361 -1.83 1.57 -22.11
CA ILE A 361 -0.97 2.71 -21.79
C ILE A 361 -0.61 3.46 -23.07
N SER A 362 -0.08 2.79 -24.09
CA SER A 362 0.30 3.41 -25.36
C SER A 362 -0.85 4.19 -26.02
N LYS A 363 -2.05 3.61 -26.04
CA LYS A 363 -3.26 4.29 -26.54
C LYS A 363 -3.63 5.51 -25.69
N TYR A 364 -3.52 5.39 -24.36
CA TYR A 364 -3.80 6.46 -23.42
C TYR A 364 -2.84 7.65 -23.62
N THR A 365 -1.52 7.40 -23.71
CA THR A 365 -0.52 8.45 -23.94
C THR A 365 -0.71 9.13 -25.30
N ALA A 366 -0.97 8.36 -26.36
CA ALA A 366 -1.28 8.92 -27.68
C ALA A 366 -2.53 9.81 -27.65
N LYS A 367 -3.58 9.40 -26.94
CA LYS A 367 -4.81 10.19 -26.75
C LYS A 367 -4.53 11.49 -25.99
N LYS A 368 -3.79 11.44 -24.87
CA LYS A 368 -3.42 12.63 -24.08
C LYS A 368 -2.55 13.60 -24.86
N LYS A 369 -1.60 13.10 -25.67
CA LYS A 369 -0.76 13.93 -26.56
C LYS A 369 -1.63 14.70 -27.57
N ARG A 370 -2.52 14.00 -28.28
CA ARG A 370 -3.47 14.63 -29.23
C ARG A 370 -4.38 15.66 -28.56
N GLN A 371 -4.82 15.42 -27.32
CA GLN A 371 -5.62 16.39 -26.56
C GLN A 371 -4.83 17.65 -26.22
N ARG A 372 -3.57 17.52 -25.79
CA ARG A 372 -2.68 18.65 -25.51
C ARG A 372 -2.41 19.49 -26.76
N GLU A 373 -2.12 18.84 -27.89
CA GLU A 373 -1.92 19.52 -29.18
C GLU A 373 -3.16 20.32 -29.61
N LYS A 374 -4.37 19.73 -29.46
CA LYS A 374 -5.64 20.44 -29.75
C LYS A 374 -5.88 21.64 -28.83
N ASN A 375 -5.55 21.52 -27.54
CA ASN A 375 -5.71 22.63 -26.61
C ASN A 375 -4.74 23.78 -26.94
N PHE A 376 -3.49 23.44 -27.27
CA PHE A 376 -2.48 24.41 -27.67
C PHE A 376 -2.87 25.16 -28.96
N SER A 377 -3.39 24.47 -29.98
CA SER A 377 -3.90 25.12 -31.20
C SER A 377 -5.07 26.07 -30.94
N LYS A 378 -5.93 25.77 -29.96
CA LYS A 378 -7.04 26.65 -29.59
C LYS A 378 -6.56 27.91 -28.88
N GLU A 379 -5.62 27.78 -27.94
CA GLU A 379 -5.05 28.93 -27.22
C GLU A 379 -4.29 29.87 -28.16
N GLY A 380 -3.48 29.33 -29.09
CA GLY A 380 -2.77 30.12 -30.09
C GLY A 380 -3.66 30.81 -31.14
N SER A 381 -4.88 30.31 -31.35
CA SER A 381 -5.86 30.98 -32.22
C SER A 381 -6.56 32.16 -31.54
N LEU A 382 -6.70 32.12 -30.21
CA LEU A 382 -7.38 33.17 -29.44
C LEU A 382 -6.47 34.40 -29.19
N SER A 383 -5.15 34.21 -29.21
CA SER A 383 -4.19 35.31 -29.07
C SER A 383 -4.07 36.19 -30.33
N ASN A 384 -4.42 35.68 -31.51
CA ASN A 384 -4.28 36.41 -32.79
C ASN A 384 -5.51 37.26 -33.17
N THR A 385 -6.62 37.20 -32.43
CA THR A 385 -7.86 37.95 -32.74
C THR A 385 -8.02 39.23 -31.92
N LYS A 386 -6.96 39.73 -31.28
CA LYS A 386 -6.96 40.93 -30.42
C LYS A 386 -5.98 42.03 -30.88
N VAL A 387 -5.79 42.21 -32.19
CA VAL A 387 -5.05 43.35 -32.75
C VAL A 387 -5.98 44.24 -33.55
#